data_AF-A0A820RQA1-F1
#
_entry.id   AF-A0A820RQA1-F1
#
_cell.length_a   1.000
_cell.length_b   1.000
_cell.length_c   1.000
_cell.angle_alpha   90.00
_cell.angle_beta   90.00
_cell.angle_gamma   90.00
#
_symmetry.space_group_name_H-M   'P 1'
#
loop_
_entity.id
_entity.type
_entity.pdbx_description
1 polymer ?
#
loop_
_entity_poly.entity_id
_entity_poly.type
_entity_poly.pdbx_seq_one_letter_code
_entity_poly.pdbx_strand_id
1 'polypeptide(L)' 'DLSNLPPAFIDVGSAETFRDEDIDYAQRISQAGGTVELHVWSGGFHGFIGVAPHAVLSKQANETSKNWYRRLLASHKK' A
#
# COMPACT_ATOMS: atom_id res chain seq x y z
N ASP A 1 7.05 12.61 -14.26
CA ASP A 1 8.26 11.92 -13.81
C ASP A 1 8.04 11.51 -12.35
N LEU A 2 8.46 10.30 -11.95
CA LEU A 2 8.27 9.73 -10.62
C LEU A 2 9.60 9.47 -9.87
N SER A 3 10.74 9.90 -10.43
CA SER A 3 12.09 9.54 -9.97
C SER A 3 12.51 10.13 -8.62
N ASN A 4 11.83 11.18 -8.13
CA ASN A 4 12.17 11.87 -6.88
C ASN A 4 11.04 11.85 -5.84
N LEU A 5 10.19 10.83 -5.87
CA LEU A 5 9.16 10.64 -4.86
C LEU A 5 9.77 10.09 -3.55
N PRO A 6 9.20 10.43 -2.39
CA PRO A 6 9.54 9.75 -1.14
C PRO A 6 9.14 8.26 -1.19
N PRO A 7 9.67 7.42 -0.29
CA PRO A 7 9.21 6.03 -0.19
C PRO A 7 7.69 5.94 -0.05
N ALA A 8 7.07 5.09 -0.85
CA ALA A 8 5.62 4.97 -0.91
C ALA A 8 5.13 3.61 -0.38
N PHE A 9 3.97 3.62 0.27
CA PHE A 9 3.18 2.42 0.55
C PHE A 9 1.88 2.53 -0.24
N ILE A 10 1.60 1.53 -1.05
CA ILE A 10 0.38 1.44 -1.85
C ILE A 10 -0.27 0.10 -1.51
N ASP A 11 -1.55 0.11 -1.18
CA ASP A 11 -2.32 -1.11 -1.02
C ASP A 11 -3.69 -1.02 -1.65
N VAL A 12 -4.17 -2.17 -2.15
CA VAL A 12 -5.42 -2.22 -2.91
C VAL A 12 -6.11 -3.57 -2.75
N GLY A 13 -7.43 -3.59 -2.85
CA GLY A 13 -8.23 -4.81 -2.85
C GLY A 13 -8.23 -5.51 -4.20
N SER A 14 -8.40 -6.84 -4.23
CA SER A 14 -8.51 -7.58 -5.50
C SER A 14 -9.83 -7.29 -6.25
N ALA A 15 -10.86 -6.86 -5.54
CA ALA A 15 -12.18 -6.50 -6.08
C ALA A 15 -12.39 -4.96 -6.08
N GLU A 16 -11.31 -4.21 -6.16
CA GLU A 16 -11.31 -2.75 -6.30
C GLU A 16 -11.29 -2.36 -7.80
N THR A 17 -12.12 -1.39 -8.17
CA THR A 17 -12.16 -0.81 -9.53
C THR A 17 -10.86 -0.13 -9.94
N PHE A 18 -10.14 0.45 -8.98
CA PHE A 18 -8.84 1.11 -9.19
C PHE A 18 -7.63 0.16 -9.10
N ARG A 19 -7.84 -1.14 -8.91
CA ARG A 19 -6.77 -2.13 -8.70
C ARG A 19 -5.64 -2.03 -9.72
N ASP A 20 -5.99 -2.03 -11.00
CA ASP A 20 -4.97 -2.09 -12.06
C ASP A 20 -4.22 -0.76 -12.17
N GLU A 21 -4.86 0.38 -11.88
CA GLU A 21 -4.20 1.69 -11.84
C GLU A 21 -3.23 1.80 -10.66
N ASP A 22 -3.61 1.35 -9.46
CA ASP A 22 -2.72 1.35 -8.29
C ASP A 22 -1.48 0.46 -8.52
N ILE A 23 -1.67 -0.69 -9.17
CA ILE A 23 -0.58 -1.59 -9.56
C ILE A 23 0.33 -0.92 -10.61
N ASP A 24 -0.23 -0.30 -11.66
CA ASP A 24 0.54 0.43 -12.68
C ASP A 24 1.35 1.56 -12.05
N TYR A 25 0.74 2.34 -11.15
CA TYR A 25 1.41 3.43 -10.49
C TYR A 25 2.60 2.96 -9.65
N ALA A 26 2.42 1.89 -8.86
CA ALA A 26 3.52 1.28 -8.11
C ALA A 26 4.64 0.76 -9.04
N GLN A 27 4.28 0.11 -10.14
CA GLN A 27 5.25 -0.36 -11.14
C GLN A 27 6.06 0.80 -11.72
N ARG A 28 5.40 1.92 -12.06
CA ARG A 28 6.06 3.11 -12.62
C ARG A 28 6.97 3.80 -11.61
N ILE A 29 6.63 3.81 -10.32
CA ILE A 29 7.54 4.29 -9.26
C ILE A 29 8.81 3.43 -9.24
N SER A 30 8.65 2.10 -9.24
CA SER A 30 9.78 1.17 -9.24
C SER A 30 10.66 1.32 -10.49
N GLN A 31 10.06 1.43 -11.67
CA GLN A 31 10.79 1.65 -12.93
C GLN A 31 11.56 2.96 -12.96
N ALA A 32 11.06 4.00 -12.28
CA ALA A 32 11.75 5.28 -12.13
C ALA A 32 12.87 5.26 -11.07
N GLY A 33 13.14 4.11 -10.44
CA GLY A 33 14.17 3.96 -9.39
C GLY A 33 13.68 4.31 -7.98
N GLY A 34 12.39 4.59 -7.79
CA GLY A 34 11.80 4.90 -6.49
C GLY A 34 11.64 3.68 -5.59
N THR A 35 11.47 3.92 -4.28
CA THR A 35 11.16 2.87 -3.29
C THR A 35 9.64 2.79 -3.09
N VAL A 36 9.06 1.62 -3.32
CA VAL A 36 7.62 1.38 -3.15
C VAL A 36 7.37 0.00 -2.57
N GLU A 37 6.41 -0.10 -1.63
CA GLU A 37 5.85 -1.35 -1.14
C GLU A 37 4.39 -1.44 -1.60
N LEU A 38 4.07 -2.46 -2.40
CA LEU A 38 2.73 -2.71 -2.94
C LEU A 38 2.10 -3.95 -2.28
N HIS A 39 0.86 -3.83 -1.78
CA HIS A 39 0.06 -4.95 -1.29
C HIS A 39 -1.25 -5.08 -2.07
N VAL A 40 -1.57 -6.29 -2.53
CA VAL A 40 -2.85 -6.60 -3.17
C VAL A 40 -3.61 -7.61 -2.31
N TRP A 41 -4.71 -7.17 -1.71
CA TRP A 41 -5.49 -7.92 -0.73
C TRP A 41 -6.59 -8.74 -1.41
N SER A 42 -6.40 -10.06 -1.48
CA SER A 42 -7.41 -10.98 -2.03
C SER A 42 -8.73 -10.88 -1.24
N GLY A 43 -9.83 -10.64 -1.96
CA GLY A 43 -11.17 -10.43 -1.40
C GLY A 43 -11.43 -9.01 -0.88
N GLY A 44 -10.44 -8.11 -0.91
CA GLY A 44 -10.63 -6.71 -0.56
C GLY A 44 -11.43 -5.96 -1.63
N PHE A 45 -12.39 -5.15 -1.21
CA PHE A 45 -13.18 -4.22 -2.04
C PHE A 45 -12.92 -2.77 -1.59
N HIS A 46 -13.49 -1.78 -2.27
CA HIS A 46 -13.30 -0.37 -1.91
C HIS A 46 -13.61 -0.07 -0.45
N GLY A 47 -12.61 0.44 0.28
CA GLY A 47 -12.76 0.84 1.67
C GLY A 47 -13.02 -0.31 2.66
N PHE A 48 -12.70 -1.56 2.30
CA PHE A 48 -12.96 -2.75 3.15
C PHE A 48 -12.43 -2.61 4.59
N ILE A 49 -11.32 -1.91 4.78
CA ILE A 49 -10.74 -1.62 6.09
C ILE A 49 -11.70 -0.84 7.00
N GLY A 50 -12.41 0.15 6.46
CA GLY A 50 -13.35 1.00 7.20
C GLY A 50 -14.76 0.40 7.25
N VAL A 51 -15.20 -0.25 6.18
CA VAL A 51 -16.54 -0.84 6.07
C VAL A 51 -16.66 -2.13 6.90
N ALA A 52 -15.60 -2.95 6.92
CA ALA A 52 -15.57 -4.23 7.64
C ALA A 52 -14.36 -4.30 8.60
N PRO A 53 -14.29 -3.43 9.62
CA PRO A 53 -13.07 -3.28 10.45
C PRO A 53 -12.73 -4.52 11.27
N HIS A 54 -13.70 -5.40 11.52
CA HIS A 54 -13.50 -6.62 12.29
C HIS A 54 -13.06 -7.83 11.44
N ALA A 55 -13.15 -7.73 10.11
CA ALA A 55 -12.70 -8.78 9.22
C ALA A 55 -11.20 -9.04 9.40
N VAL A 56 -10.80 -10.31 9.26
CA VAL A 56 -9.39 -10.71 9.37
C VAL A 56 -8.52 -9.96 8.36
N LEU A 57 -9.01 -9.83 7.12
CA LEU A 57 -8.33 -9.10 6.04
C LEU A 57 -8.08 -7.63 6.42
N SER A 58 -9.10 -6.93 6.95
CA SER A 58 -9.00 -5.52 7.37
C SER A 58 -7.97 -5.32 8.48
N LYS A 59 -7.92 -6.24 9.44
CA LYS A 59 -6.92 -6.20 10.52
C LYS A 59 -5.51 -6.41 9.98
N GLN A 60 -5.33 -7.37 9.06
CA GLN A 60 -4.05 -7.64 8.43
C GLN A 60 -3.56 -6.43 7.63
N ALA A 61 -4.42 -5.84 6.78
CA ALA A 61 -4.07 -4.66 5.99
C ALA A 61 -3.65 -3.47 6.88
N ASN A 62 -4.41 -3.19 7.93
CA ASN A 62 -4.07 -2.16 8.90
C ASN A 62 -2.73 -2.39 9.60
N GLU A 63 -2.47 -3.61 10.08
CA GLU A 63 -1.21 -3.91 10.76
C GLU A 63 -0.01 -3.86 9.80
N THR A 64 -0.18 -4.30 8.56
CA THR A 64 0.85 -4.16 7.51
C THR A 64 1.21 -2.69 7.29
N SER A 65 0.22 -1.81 7.09
CA SER A 65 0.45 -0.37 6.91
C SER A 65 1.13 0.26 8.13
N LYS A 66 0.66 -0.04 9.36
CA LYS A 66 1.31 0.42 10.61
C LYS A 66 2.77 -0.04 10.71
N ASN A 67 3.06 -1.28 10.35
CA ASN A 67 4.42 -1.81 10.39
C ASN A 67 5.33 -1.12 9.37
N TRP A 68 4.81 -0.76 8.19
CA TRP A 68 5.55 0.06 7.23
C TRP A 68 5.88 1.43 7.80
N TYR A 69 4.91 2.15 8.39
CA TYR A 69 5.18 3.45 9.03
C TYR A 69 6.23 3.35 10.13
N ARG A 70 6.20 2.30 10.97
CA ARG A 70 7.21 2.09 12.01
C ARG A 70 8.61 1.92 11.42
N ARG A 71 8.76 1.12 10.35
CA ARG A 71 10.05 0.94 9.66
C ARG A 71 10.54 2.25 9.05
N LEU A 72 9.65 2.98 8.37
CA LEU A 72 9.97 4.26 7.75
C LEU A 72 10.43 5.28 8.79
N LEU A 73 9.69 5.46 9.90
CA LEU A 73 10.06 6.44 10.92
C LEU A 73 11.34 6.05 11.68
N ALA A 74 11.57 4.75 11.88
CA ALA A 74 12.82 4.28 12.49
C ALA A 74 14.04 4.58 11.61
N SER A 75 13.93 4.50 10.28
CA SER A 75 15.04 4.81 9.38
C SER A 75 15.38 6.31 9.31
N HIS A 76 14.50 7.19 9.79
CA HIS A 76 14.67 8.65 9.76
C HIS A 76 15.12 9.26 11.09
N LYS A 77 15.11 8.49 12.20
CA LYS A 77 15.70 8.93 13.47
C LYS A 77 17.23 8.81 13.36
N LYS A 78 17.89 9.91 12.97
CA LYS A 78 19.28 10.19 13.33
C LYS A 78 19.32 10.92 14.67
#